data_AF-A0A6L8A831-F1
#
_entry.id   AF-A0A6L8A831-F1
#
_cell.length_a   1.000
_cell.length_b   1.000
_cell.length_c   1.000
_cell.angle_alpha   90.00
_cell.angle_beta   90.00
_cell.angle_gamma   90.00
#
_symmetry.space_group_name_H-M   'P 1'
#
loop_
_entity.id
_entity.type
_entity.pdbx_description
1 polymer ?
#
loop_
_entity_poly.entity_id
_entity_poly.type
_entity_poly.pdbx_seq_one_letter_code
_entity_poly.pdbx_strand_id
1 'polypeptide(L)' 'MNLVSISQRFPDQQACIQYLEEQRWGEHPCCLHCGSQRAGRKQEGKRIGRWNCHSCK' A
#
# COMPACT_ATOMS: atom_id res chain seq x y z
N MET A 1 0.51 -14.58 -16.97
CA MET A 1 -0.57 -14.15 -16.04
C MET A 1 -1.66 -13.48 -16.87
N ASN A 2 -2.93 -13.81 -16.68
CA ASN A 2 -4.08 -13.25 -17.42
C ASN A 2 -5.07 -12.56 -16.47
N LEU A 3 -6.09 -11.86 -17.01
CA LEU A 3 -7.04 -11.11 -16.18
C LEU A 3 -7.82 -12.00 -15.19
N VAL A 4 -8.21 -13.21 -15.61
CA VAL A 4 -8.93 -14.17 -14.75
C VAL A 4 -8.07 -14.57 -13.54
N SER A 5 -6.79 -14.85 -13.76
CA SER A 5 -5.87 -15.19 -12.66
C SER A 5 -5.62 -14.03 -11.71
N ILE A 6 -5.67 -12.78 -12.21
CA ILE A 6 -5.52 -11.57 -11.38
C ILE A 6 -6.75 -11.38 -10.49
N SER A 7 -7.97 -11.50 -11.05
CA SER A 7 -9.20 -11.35 -10.29
C SER A 7 -9.42 -12.47 -9.27
N GLN A 8 -8.94 -13.68 -9.55
CA GLN A 8 -8.94 -14.78 -8.57
C GLN A 8 -7.97 -14.53 -7.41
N ARG A 9 -6.80 -13.95 -7.69
CA ARG A 9 -5.79 -13.66 -6.67
C ARG A 9 -6.15 -12.44 -5.82
N PHE A 10 -6.79 -11.44 -6.41
CA PHE A 10 -7.18 -10.20 -5.77
C PHE A 10 -8.70 -9.99 -5.95
N PRO A 11 -9.52 -10.69 -5.15
CA PRO A 11 -10.98 -10.67 -5.31
C PRO A 11 -11.60 -9.30 -4.98
N ASP A 12 -10.90 -8.49 -4.18
CA ASP A 12 -11.31 -7.14 -3.83
C ASP A 12 -10.12 -6.18 -3.72
N GLN A 13 -10.44 -4.90 -3.60
CA GLN A 13 -9.44 -3.83 -3.54
C GLN A 13 -8.57 -3.91 -2.27
N GLN A 14 -9.13 -4.37 -1.14
CA GLN A 14 -8.43 -4.44 0.14
C GLN A 14 -7.38 -5.56 0.14
N ALA A 15 -7.72 -6.73 -0.39
CA ALA A 15 -6.79 -7.84 -0.60
C ALA A 15 -5.62 -7.43 -1.52
N CYS A 16 -5.92 -6.69 -2.60
CA CYS A 16 -4.89 -6.15 -3.48
C CYS A 16 -3.96 -5.18 -2.76
N ILE A 17 -4.51 -4.22 -2.02
CA ILE A 17 -3.73 -3.23 -1.27
C ILE A 17 -2.86 -3.90 -0.22
N GLN A 18 -3.39 -4.83 0.57
CA GLN A 18 -2.63 -5.54 1.59
C GLN A 18 -1.44 -6.28 0.97
N TYR A 19 -1.65 -7.00 -0.13
CA TYR A 19 -0.56 -7.66 -0.84
C TYR A 19 0.51 -6.67 -1.30
N LEU A 20 0.11 -5.54 -1.90
CA LEU A 20 1.04 -4.51 -2.36
C LEU A 20 1.83 -3.87 -1.22
N GLU A 21 1.19 -3.65 -0.07
CA GLU A 21 1.84 -3.09 1.12
C GLU A 21 2.85 -4.05 1.73
N GLU A 22 2.52 -5.34 1.80
CA GLU A 22 3.42 -6.38 2.28
C GLU A 22 4.62 -6.56 1.33
N GLN A 23 4.40 -6.56 0.01
CA GLN A 23 5.49 -6.58 -0.96
C GLN A 23 6.39 -5.34 -0.88
N ARG A 24 5.81 -4.19 -0.52
CA ARG A 24 6.55 -2.92 -0.47
C ARG A 24 7.37 -2.77 0.82
N TRP A 25 6.83 -3.21 1.95
CA TRP A 25 7.37 -2.88 3.26
C TRP A 25 7.53 -4.05 4.23
N GLY A 26 6.89 -5.19 3.95
CA GLY A 26 6.74 -6.27 4.93
C GLY A 26 6.16 -5.72 6.24
N GLU A 27 6.86 -5.98 7.33
CA GLU A 27 6.48 -5.53 8.68
C GLU A 27 6.90 -4.10 9.03
N HIS A 28 7.67 -3.42 8.16
CA HIS A 28 8.30 -2.13 8.48
C HIS A 28 7.95 -1.03 7.48
N PRO A 29 6.73 -0.44 7.56
CA PRO A 29 6.35 0.68 6.71
C PRO A 29 7.30 1.87 6.84
N CYS A 30 7.85 2.32 5.70
CA CYS A 30 8.75 3.45 5.64
C CYS A 30 8.56 4.25 4.34
N CYS A 31 9.05 5.47 4.29
CA CYS A 31 9.05 6.23 3.05
C CYS A 31 10.09 5.65 2.08
N LEU A 32 9.67 5.24 0.88
CA LEU A 32 10.59 4.75 -0.16
C LEU A 32 11.54 5.83 -0.68
N HIS A 33 11.23 7.11 -0.44
CA HIS A 33 12.07 8.23 -0.88
C HIS A 33 13.13 8.60 0.16
N CYS A 34 12.75 8.79 1.43
CA CYS A 34 13.68 9.27 2.47
C CYS A 34 13.97 8.27 3.61
N GLY A 35 13.40 7.06 3.56
CA GLY A 35 13.57 6.02 4.59
C GLY A 35 12.84 6.27 5.91
N SER A 36 12.22 7.43 6.10
CA SER A 36 11.53 7.75 7.37
C SER A 36 10.38 6.79 7.67
N GLN A 37 10.31 6.32 8.92
CA GLN A 37 9.18 5.53 9.45
C GLN A 37 7.94 6.39 9.74
N ARG A 38 8.03 7.72 9.54
CA ARG A 38 6.87 8.63 9.61
C ARG A 38 6.06 8.62 8.31
N ALA A 39 5.96 7.47 7.67
CA ALA A 39 5.00 7.21 6.59
C ALA A 39 3.73 6.63 7.23
N GLY A 40 2.58 7.28 7.02
CA GLY A 40 1.32 6.85 7.62
C GLY A 40 0.23 6.63 6.57
N ARG A 41 -0.68 5.68 6.84
CA ARG A 41 -1.91 5.51 6.07
C ARG A 41 -2.79 6.75 6.22
N LYS A 42 -3.35 7.23 5.11
CA LYS A 42 -4.37 8.27 5.12
C LYS A 42 -5.75 7.62 5.18
N GLN A 43 -6.55 8.01 6.16
CA GLN A 43 -7.98 7.74 6.15
C GLN A 43 -8.66 8.81 5.28
N GLU A 44 -8.84 8.50 3.99
CA GLU A 44 -9.54 9.35 3.03
C GLU A 44 -10.77 8.58 2.54
N GLY A 45 -11.97 9.13 2.70
CA GLY A 45 -13.25 8.43 2.50
C GLY A 45 -13.27 7.41 1.36
N LYS A 46 -13.27 7.86 0.09
CA LYS A 46 -13.31 6.97 -1.09
C LYS A 46 -11.93 6.51 -1.59
N ARG A 47 -10.83 6.96 -0.98
CA ARG A 47 -9.45 6.70 -1.44
C ARG A 47 -8.72 5.86 -0.39
N ILE A 48 -8.73 4.55 -0.59
CA ILE A 48 -8.05 3.59 0.29
C ILE A 48 -6.65 3.25 -0.23
N GLY A 49 -5.74 2.87 0.67
CA GLY A 49 -4.37 2.44 0.34
C GLY A 49 -3.37 3.58 0.09
N ARG A 50 -3.74 4.83 0.37
CA ARG A 50 -2.81 5.97 0.26
C ARG A 50 -1.93 6.08 1.49
N TRP A 51 -0.63 6.18 1.26
CA TRP A 51 0.37 6.49 2.29
C TRP A 51 0.96 7.87 2.05
N ASN A 52 1.26 8.58 3.13
CA ASN A 52 1.95 9.87 3.07
C ASN A 52 3.15 9.88 4.03
N CYS A 53 4.30 10.33 3.54
CA CYS A 53 5.44 10.60 4.39
C CYS A 53 5.30 11.99 5.03
N HIS A 54 5.50 12.06 6.34
CA HIS A 54 5.48 13.31 7.11
C HIS A 54 6.88 13.90 7.33
N SER A 55 7.91 13.32 6.69
CA SER A 55 9.30 13.79 6.77
C SER A 55 9.86 14.29 5.44
N CYS A 56 9.28 13.87 4.31
CA CYS A 56 9.63 14.44 3.01
C CYS A 56 9.12 15.89 2.94
N LYS A 57 9.95 16.77 2.37
CA LYS A 57 9.58 18.13 1.98
C LYS A 57 9.38 18.19 0.48
#